data_AF-A0A430LWQ6-F1
#
_entry.id   AF-A0A430LWQ6-F1
#
_cell.length_a   1.000
_cell.length_b   1.000
_cell.length_c   1.000
_cell.angle_alpha   90.00
_cell.angle_beta   90.00
_cell.angle_gamma   90.00
#
_symmetry.space_group_name_H-M   'P 1'
#
loop_
_entity.id
_entity.type
_entity.pdbx_description
1 polymer ?
#
loop_
_entity_poly.entity_id
_entity_poly.type
_entity_poly.pdbx_seq_one_letter_code
_entity_poly.pdbx_strand_id
1 'polypeptide(L)'
;MATLGAGLEQDSSSRHAVGSLGVMDLPSFVLGRNTPTIGIWKSFRNAQDSWEQGRLDGVEPVTGVPRSLLDVFAAVADEPGNGIALRFWSWQDGGGYHAQRQLWDCWRLSGILDVRRRRRQRYPSVDFTPTAQGDNEPKDLAPDTDTILLEVTHLKRRPDWKQTLDEVRRRIEENSPFRLAGIAFKLLDDAWLGESSDFDIEDAAREIGVEIALL
;
A
#
# COMPACT_ATOMS: atom_id res chain seq x y z
N MET A 1 -6.39 -18.73 -23.78
CA MET A 1 -6.01 -18.51 -22.37
C MET A 1 -5.17 -19.67 -21.81
N ALA A 2 -5.49 -20.94 -22.05
CA ALA A 2 -4.74 -22.09 -21.50
C ALA A 2 -3.25 -22.19 -21.95
N THR A 3 -2.92 -21.74 -23.16
CA THR A 3 -1.56 -21.85 -23.73
C THR A 3 -0.54 -20.88 -23.11
N LEU A 4 -0.98 -19.74 -22.56
CA LEU A 4 -0.10 -18.77 -21.90
C LEU A 4 0.32 -19.22 -20.49
N GLY A 5 -0.55 -19.98 -19.81
CA GLY A 5 -0.29 -20.48 -18.45
C GLY A 5 0.87 -21.47 -18.40
N ALA A 6 0.94 -22.41 -19.36
CA ALA A 6 1.97 -23.44 -19.40
C ALA A 6 3.37 -22.89 -19.72
N GLY A 7 3.48 -21.86 -20.58
CA GLY A 7 4.76 -21.21 -20.88
C GLY A 7 5.32 -20.42 -19.70
N LEU A 8 4.44 -19.74 -18.95
CA LEU A 8 4.82 -19.04 -17.73
C LEU A 8 5.14 -19.99 -16.57
N GLU A 9 4.71 -21.25 -16.58
CA GLU A 9 5.12 -22.24 -15.57
C GLU A 9 6.55 -22.78 -15.81
N GLN A 10 7.11 -22.62 -17.00
CA GLN A 10 8.44 -23.17 -17.31
C GLN A 10 9.52 -22.09 -17.37
N ASP A 11 9.17 -20.85 -17.71
CA ASP A 11 10.13 -19.75 -17.84
C ASP A 11 10.20 -18.84 -16.60
N SER A 12 11.32 -18.94 -15.86
CA SER A 12 11.63 -18.12 -14.69
C SER A 12 11.73 -16.62 -15.02
N SER A 13 12.26 -16.27 -16.20
CA SER A 13 12.46 -14.86 -16.57
C SER A 13 11.15 -14.16 -16.86
N SER A 14 10.26 -14.80 -17.64
CA SER A 14 8.90 -14.27 -17.88
C SER A 14 8.10 -14.17 -16.59
N ARG A 15 8.19 -15.15 -15.68
CA ARG A 15 7.56 -15.09 -14.35
C ARG A 15 7.99 -13.88 -13.54
N HIS A 16 9.30 -13.63 -13.50
CA HIS A 16 9.85 -12.51 -12.77
C HIS A 16 9.35 -11.19 -13.38
N ALA A 17 9.44 -11.02 -14.69
CA ALA A 17 8.97 -9.82 -15.39
C ALA A 17 7.48 -9.55 -15.17
N VAL A 18 6.63 -10.58 -15.30
CA VAL A 18 5.18 -10.47 -15.05
C VAL A 18 4.90 -10.16 -13.57
N GLY A 19 5.66 -10.75 -12.65
CA GLY A 19 5.60 -10.44 -11.23
C GLY A 19 5.90 -8.95 -10.96
N SER A 20 7.01 -8.43 -11.48
CA SER A 20 7.40 -7.03 -11.34
C SER A 20 6.38 -6.08 -11.94
N LEU A 21 5.89 -6.38 -13.16
CA LEU A 21 4.79 -5.63 -13.79
C LEU A 21 3.52 -5.66 -12.94
N GLY A 22 3.23 -6.80 -12.32
CA GLY A 22 2.11 -6.98 -11.42
C GLY A 22 2.18 -6.06 -10.20
N VAL A 23 3.35 -5.96 -9.55
CA VAL A 23 3.53 -5.07 -8.41
C VAL A 23 3.39 -3.59 -8.83
N MET A 24 3.98 -3.20 -9.95
CA MET A 24 3.87 -1.82 -10.46
C MET A 24 2.44 -1.41 -10.83
N ASP A 25 1.55 -2.36 -11.10
CA ASP A 25 0.14 -2.13 -11.39
C ASP A 25 -0.77 -2.21 -10.14
N LEU A 26 -0.22 -2.41 -8.94
CA LEU A 26 -1.01 -2.46 -7.71
C LEU A 26 -1.59 -1.07 -7.35
N PRO A 27 -2.82 -1.02 -6.82
CA PRO A 27 -3.54 0.23 -6.59
C PRO A 27 -2.91 1.13 -5.53
N SER A 28 -2.17 0.57 -4.58
CA SER A 28 -1.52 1.30 -3.48
C SER A 28 -0.06 1.64 -3.76
N PHE A 29 0.46 1.24 -4.92
CA PHE A 29 1.89 1.36 -5.28
C PHE A 29 2.15 2.52 -6.25
N VAL A 30 1.11 3.23 -6.68
CA VAL A 30 1.19 4.41 -7.52
C VAL A 30 0.39 5.54 -6.87
N LEU A 31 1.08 6.60 -6.45
CA LEU A 31 0.44 7.82 -5.98
C LEU A 31 -0.07 8.64 -7.16
N GLY A 32 -1.21 9.28 -6.99
CA GLY A 32 -1.78 10.20 -7.98
C GLY A 32 -2.40 9.50 -9.18
N ARG A 33 -2.62 8.19 -9.11
CA ARG A 33 -3.07 7.39 -10.26
C ARG A 33 -4.42 7.85 -10.78
N ASN A 34 -4.50 8.24 -12.04
CA ASN A 34 -5.73 8.62 -12.74
C ASN A 34 -6.34 7.45 -13.51
N THR A 35 -5.53 6.47 -13.86
CA THR A 35 -5.97 5.29 -14.62
C THR A 35 -6.39 4.15 -13.68
N PRO A 36 -7.40 3.35 -14.02
CA PRO A 36 -7.68 2.11 -13.30
C PRO A 36 -6.49 1.16 -13.33
N THR A 37 -6.36 0.31 -12.32
CA THR A 37 -5.41 -0.82 -12.33
C THR A 37 -5.81 -1.83 -13.38
N ILE A 38 -4.84 -2.39 -14.11
CA ILE A 38 -5.09 -3.43 -15.13
C ILE A 38 -5.40 -4.77 -14.45
N GLY A 39 -4.94 -4.98 -13.22
CA GLY A 39 -5.14 -6.21 -12.45
C GLY A 39 -4.12 -7.29 -12.84
N ILE A 40 -2.91 -6.89 -13.24
CA ILE A 40 -1.86 -7.82 -13.69
C ILE A 40 -1.50 -8.79 -12.57
N TRP A 41 -1.27 -8.30 -11.35
CA TRP A 41 -0.94 -9.15 -10.20
C TRP A 41 -2.02 -10.20 -9.96
N LYS A 42 -3.28 -9.78 -9.82
CA LYS A 42 -4.42 -10.68 -9.59
C LYS A 42 -4.55 -11.74 -10.70
N SER A 43 -4.42 -11.32 -11.96
CA SER A 43 -4.49 -12.22 -13.10
C SER A 43 -3.35 -13.25 -13.09
N PHE A 44 -2.13 -12.80 -12.76
CA PHE A 44 -0.97 -13.67 -12.62
C PHE A 44 -1.16 -14.70 -11.49
N ARG A 45 -1.67 -14.26 -10.33
CA ARG A 45 -1.93 -15.14 -9.17
C ARG A 45 -3.04 -16.16 -9.47
N ASN A 46 -4.09 -15.76 -10.17
CA ASN A 46 -5.16 -16.67 -10.60
C ASN A 46 -4.68 -17.70 -11.63
N ALA A 47 -3.78 -17.31 -12.55
CA ALA A 47 -3.21 -18.26 -13.49
C ALA A 47 -2.40 -19.37 -12.79
N GLN A 48 -1.75 -19.04 -11.67
CA GLN A 48 -1.01 -19.99 -10.86
C GLN A 48 -1.88 -21.02 -10.13
N ASP A 49 -3.19 -20.78 -9.97
CA ASP A 49 -4.10 -21.78 -9.39
C ASP A 49 -4.21 -23.05 -10.24
N SER A 50 -3.88 -22.93 -11.53
CA SER A 50 -3.86 -24.05 -12.47
C SER A 50 -2.49 -24.72 -12.61
N TRP A 51 -1.45 -24.21 -11.94
CA TRP A 51 -0.10 -24.77 -12.02
C TRP A 51 0.03 -26.03 -11.17
N GLU A 52 0.83 -27.00 -11.61
CA GLU A 52 1.04 -28.26 -10.87
C GLU A 52 1.73 -27.99 -9.53
N GLN A 53 2.61 -26.99 -9.50
CA GLN A 53 3.34 -26.57 -8.30
C GLN A 53 2.54 -25.60 -7.42
N GLY A 54 1.35 -25.19 -7.87
CA GLY A 54 0.52 -24.19 -7.20
C GLY A 54 1.09 -22.77 -7.27
N ARG A 55 0.57 -21.89 -6.41
CA ARG A 55 1.01 -20.49 -6.32
C ARG A 55 2.45 -20.38 -5.83
N LEU A 56 3.20 -19.47 -6.47
CA LEU A 56 4.51 -19.08 -5.96
C LEU A 56 4.34 -18.41 -4.60
N ASP A 57 5.00 -18.95 -3.57
CA ASP A 57 4.99 -18.33 -2.24
C ASP A 57 6.28 -17.52 -1.99
N GLY A 58 6.45 -17.03 -0.76
CA GLY A 58 7.64 -16.33 -0.30
C GLY A 58 7.66 -14.85 -0.68
N VAL A 59 8.85 -14.26 -0.63
CA VAL A 59 9.07 -12.82 -0.78
C VAL A 59 9.24 -12.43 -2.24
N GLU A 60 8.49 -11.42 -2.69
CA GLU A 60 8.63 -10.84 -4.02
C GLU A 60 9.95 -10.04 -4.08
N PRO A 61 10.84 -10.34 -5.04
CA PRO A 61 12.22 -9.84 -5.04
C PRO A 61 12.37 -8.35 -5.28
N VAL A 62 11.44 -7.68 -5.98
CA VAL A 62 11.53 -6.23 -6.25
C VAL A 62 11.17 -5.43 -5.01
N THR A 63 10.11 -5.82 -4.32
CA THR A 63 9.55 -5.12 -3.15
C THR A 63 10.17 -5.54 -1.83
N GLY A 64 10.66 -6.78 -1.73
CA GLY A 64 10.98 -7.40 -0.45
C GLY A 64 9.74 -7.74 0.39
N VAL A 65 8.54 -7.72 -0.19
CA VAL A 65 7.26 -7.97 0.49
C VAL A 65 6.76 -9.39 0.19
N PRO A 66 6.14 -10.10 1.15
CA PRO A 66 5.57 -11.42 0.90
C PRO A 66 4.47 -11.36 -0.14
N ARG A 67 4.46 -12.31 -1.08
CA ARG A 67 3.43 -12.41 -2.12
C ARG A 67 2.02 -12.51 -1.54
N SER A 68 1.88 -13.18 -0.39
CA SER A 68 0.62 -13.28 0.34
C SER A 68 0.12 -11.93 0.87
N LEU A 69 1.00 -10.99 1.20
CA LEU A 69 0.63 -9.63 1.59
C LEU A 69 0.27 -8.79 0.35
N LEU A 70 1.00 -8.94 -0.75
CA LEU A 70 0.67 -8.32 -2.03
C LEU A 70 -0.68 -8.80 -2.57
N ASP A 71 -1.06 -10.06 -2.31
CA ASP A 71 -2.40 -10.58 -2.62
C ASP A 71 -3.53 -9.86 -1.86
N VAL A 72 -3.24 -9.30 -0.67
CA VAL A 72 -4.19 -8.45 0.06
C VAL A 72 -4.26 -7.07 -0.58
N PHE A 73 -3.11 -6.47 -0.93
CA PHE A 73 -3.06 -5.19 -1.65
C PHE A 73 -3.79 -5.22 -2.99
N ALA A 74 -3.65 -6.30 -3.75
CA ALA A 74 -4.33 -6.46 -5.03
C ALA A 74 -5.86 -6.42 -4.91
N ALA A 75 -6.41 -6.84 -3.76
CA ALA A 75 -7.86 -6.84 -3.53
C ALA A 75 -8.43 -5.46 -3.13
N VAL A 76 -7.56 -4.48 -2.80
CA VAL A 76 -7.97 -3.12 -2.40
C VAL A 76 -8.72 -2.40 -3.53
N ALA A 77 -8.38 -2.70 -4.80
CA ALA A 77 -9.05 -2.11 -5.96
C ALA A 77 -10.50 -2.63 -6.14
N ASP A 78 -10.75 -3.89 -5.78
CA ASP A 78 -11.98 -4.60 -6.11
C ASP A 78 -13.08 -4.43 -5.05
N GLU A 79 -12.70 -4.34 -3.78
CA GLU A 79 -13.65 -4.36 -2.66
C GLU A 79 -13.62 -3.05 -1.84
N PRO A 80 -14.71 -2.27 -1.80
CA PRO A 80 -14.84 -1.11 -0.91
C PRO A 80 -15.11 -1.48 0.56
N GLY A 81 -15.09 -2.78 0.89
CA GLY A 81 -15.52 -3.31 2.17
C GLY A 81 -14.41 -3.42 3.21
N ASN A 82 -14.83 -3.35 4.46
CA ASN A 82 -14.02 -3.57 5.66
C ASN A 82 -13.34 -4.96 5.74
N GLY A 83 -13.79 -5.94 4.92
CA GLY A 83 -13.15 -7.24 4.80
C GLY A 83 -11.65 -7.18 4.44
N ILE A 84 -11.22 -6.18 3.66
CA ILE A 84 -9.81 -6.04 3.26
C ILE A 84 -8.93 -5.55 4.43
N ALA A 85 -9.41 -4.59 5.23
CA ALA A 85 -8.68 -4.14 6.42
C ALA A 85 -8.48 -5.29 7.41
N LEU A 86 -9.50 -6.13 7.60
CA LEU A 86 -9.40 -7.33 8.43
C LEU A 86 -8.37 -8.31 7.86
N ARG A 87 -8.34 -8.52 6.53
CA ARG A 87 -7.33 -9.39 5.89
C ARG A 87 -5.91 -8.89 6.13
N PHE A 88 -5.67 -7.58 6.08
CA PHE A 88 -4.38 -7.01 6.47
C PHE A 88 -4.10 -7.29 7.95
N TRP A 89 -5.04 -7.01 8.85
CA TRP A 89 -4.85 -7.23 10.29
C TRP A 89 -4.55 -8.68 10.64
N SER A 90 -5.28 -9.62 10.05
CA SER A 90 -5.14 -11.06 10.26
C SER A 90 -3.94 -11.68 9.53
N TRP A 91 -3.24 -10.91 8.68
CA TRP A 91 -2.10 -11.42 7.95
C TRP A 91 -0.97 -11.78 8.94
N GLN A 92 -0.42 -12.98 8.76
CA GLN A 92 0.67 -13.53 9.58
C GLN A 92 1.98 -13.55 8.80
N ASP A 93 3.09 -13.30 9.49
CA ASP A 93 4.41 -13.28 8.89
C ASP A 93 4.95 -14.70 8.63
N GLY A 94 5.37 -14.97 7.40
CA GLY A 94 5.88 -16.29 6.97
C GLY A 94 7.30 -16.64 7.44
N GLY A 95 7.79 -16.06 8.54
CA GLY A 95 9.10 -16.44 9.11
C GLY A 95 10.34 -15.68 8.61
N GLY A 96 10.26 -14.35 8.43
CA GLY A 96 11.40 -13.51 8.04
C GLY A 96 12.38 -13.17 9.18
N TYR A 97 13.51 -12.53 8.87
CA TYR A 97 14.40 -11.94 9.87
C TYR A 97 13.79 -10.67 10.47
N HIS A 98 14.27 -10.23 11.65
CA HIS A 98 13.67 -9.12 12.41
C HIS A 98 13.42 -7.85 11.57
N ALA A 99 14.41 -7.40 10.80
CA ALA A 99 14.26 -6.21 9.95
C ALA A 99 13.23 -6.41 8.82
N GLN A 100 13.14 -7.61 8.25
CA GLN A 100 12.13 -7.92 7.22
C GLN A 100 10.73 -7.92 7.82
N ARG A 101 10.55 -8.47 9.02
CA ARG A 101 9.25 -8.42 9.71
C ARG A 101 8.79 -6.99 9.99
N GLN A 102 9.71 -6.13 10.43
CA GLN A 102 9.40 -4.71 10.62
C GLN A 102 8.99 -4.03 9.30
N LEU A 103 9.68 -4.32 8.20
CA LEU A 103 9.29 -3.83 6.88
C LEU A 103 7.88 -4.33 6.50
N TRP A 104 7.61 -5.62 6.71
CA TRP A 104 6.30 -6.21 6.39
C TRP A 104 5.19 -5.65 7.27
N ASP A 105 5.47 -5.36 8.54
CA ASP A 105 4.54 -4.66 9.43
C ASP A 105 4.25 -3.24 8.93
N CYS A 106 5.27 -2.48 8.50
CA CYS A 106 5.06 -1.17 7.89
C CYS A 106 4.16 -1.27 6.66
N TRP A 107 4.40 -2.24 5.77
CA TRP A 107 3.53 -2.48 4.61
C TRP A 107 2.10 -2.85 5.03
N ARG A 108 1.94 -3.80 5.96
CA ARG A 108 0.63 -4.22 6.47
C ARG A 108 -0.17 -3.06 7.06
N LEU A 109 0.47 -2.24 7.90
CA LEU A 109 -0.15 -1.07 8.51
C LEU A 109 -0.48 0.00 7.47
N SER A 110 0.39 0.22 6.49
CA SER A 110 0.11 1.14 5.38
C SER A 110 -1.10 0.70 4.55
N GLY A 111 -1.30 -0.61 4.35
CA GLY A 111 -2.48 -1.16 3.68
C GLY A 111 -3.77 -0.89 4.44
N ILE A 112 -3.76 -1.05 5.76
CA ILE A 112 -4.91 -0.70 6.62
C ILE A 112 -5.24 0.80 6.49
N LEU A 113 -4.21 1.66 6.50
CA LEU A 113 -4.39 3.10 6.32
C LEU A 113 -4.98 3.45 4.96
N ASP A 114 -4.48 2.85 3.89
CA ASP A 114 -4.97 3.10 2.53
C ASP A 114 -6.44 2.69 2.39
N VAL A 115 -6.82 1.51 2.92
CA VAL A 115 -8.22 1.06 2.92
C VAL A 115 -9.13 2.03 3.69
N ARG A 116 -8.72 2.45 4.89
CA ARG A 116 -9.48 3.42 5.71
C ARG A 116 -9.60 4.79 5.02
N ARG A 117 -8.53 5.27 4.40
CA ARG A 117 -8.54 6.52 3.62
C ARG A 117 -9.53 6.44 2.45
N ARG A 118 -9.42 5.39 1.61
CA ARG A 118 -10.33 5.18 0.47
C ARG A 118 -11.79 5.05 0.91
N ARG A 119 -12.02 4.48 2.08
CA ARG A 119 -13.35 4.38 2.69
C ARG A 119 -13.88 5.76 3.08
N ARG A 120 -13.10 6.59 3.77
CA ARG A 120 -13.48 7.98 4.12
C ARG A 120 -13.81 8.80 2.88
N GLN A 121 -13.00 8.70 1.83
CA GLN A 121 -13.25 9.37 0.55
C GLN A 121 -14.56 8.93 -0.11
N ARG A 122 -14.90 7.63 -0.07
CA ARG A 122 -16.15 7.11 -0.64
C ARG A 122 -17.37 7.44 0.21
N TYR A 123 -17.21 7.60 1.52
CA TYR A 123 -18.29 7.88 2.47
C TYR A 123 -17.97 9.09 3.37
N PRO A 124 -17.87 10.31 2.79
CA PRO A 124 -17.48 11.51 3.54
C PRO A 124 -18.53 11.96 4.57
N SER A 125 -19.76 11.44 4.49
CA SER A 125 -20.87 11.77 5.39
C SER A 125 -20.95 10.87 6.64
N VAL A 126 -20.07 9.88 6.77
CA VAL A 126 -20.05 8.96 7.90
C VAL A 126 -18.89 9.36 8.82
N ASP A 127 -19.22 9.77 10.04
CA ASP A 127 -18.22 10.07 11.07
C ASP A 127 -17.62 8.78 11.60
N PHE A 128 -16.41 8.47 11.15
CA PHE A 128 -15.63 7.34 11.66
C PHE A 128 -14.90 7.65 12.98
N THR A 129 -15.19 8.81 13.60
CA THR A 129 -14.63 9.18 14.90
C THR A 129 -15.20 8.27 16.00
N PRO A 130 -14.38 7.86 16.99
CA PRO A 130 -14.79 6.93 18.04
C PRO A 130 -15.66 7.66 19.07
N THR A 131 -16.93 7.90 18.75
CA THR A 131 -17.91 8.33 19.74
C THR A 131 -19.15 7.47 19.60
N ALA A 132 -19.22 6.42 20.42
CA ALA A 132 -20.39 5.57 20.66
C ALA A 132 -21.23 5.26 19.40
N GLN A 133 -20.69 4.45 18.49
CA GLN A 133 -21.38 4.00 17.28
C GLN A 133 -22.64 3.18 17.58
N GLY A 134 -23.79 3.70 17.13
CA GLY A 134 -25.07 2.99 17.13
C GLY A 134 -25.11 1.83 16.13
N ASP A 135 -26.00 0.87 16.38
CA ASP A 135 -25.99 -0.48 15.78
C ASP A 135 -26.28 -0.59 14.26
N ASN A 136 -26.44 0.52 13.53
CA ASN A 136 -26.82 0.52 12.13
C ASN A 136 -25.74 1.02 11.14
N GLU A 137 -24.54 1.37 11.59
CA GLU A 137 -23.44 1.72 10.69
C GLU A 137 -22.56 0.51 10.34
N PRO A 138 -21.92 0.48 9.16
CA PRO A 138 -20.94 -0.55 8.82
C PRO A 138 -19.76 -0.47 9.80
N LYS A 139 -19.78 -1.28 10.86
CA LYS A 139 -18.70 -1.36 11.85
C LYS A 139 -17.41 -1.87 11.20
N ASP A 140 -16.26 -1.26 11.50
CA ASP A 140 -14.93 -1.81 11.12
C ASP A 140 -14.73 -3.13 11.92
N LEU A 141 -14.27 -4.18 11.25
CA LEU A 141 -14.11 -5.54 11.77
C LEU A 141 -12.64 -5.78 12.11
N ALA A 142 -11.74 -5.06 11.45
CA ALA A 142 -10.41 -4.81 11.97
C ALA A 142 -10.53 -3.92 13.22
N PRO A 143 -9.69 -4.16 14.25
CA PRO A 143 -9.73 -3.31 15.44
C PRO A 143 -9.50 -1.85 15.07
N ASP A 144 -10.36 -0.98 15.59
CA ASP A 144 -10.14 0.47 15.64
C ASP A 144 -8.97 0.73 16.58
N THR A 145 -7.78 0.62 16.00
CA THR A 145 -6.59 1.18 16.60
C THR A 145 -6.58 2.64 16.19
N ASP A 146 -7.02 3.52 17.10
CA ASP A 146 -6.69 4.95 17.10
C ASP A 146 -5.19 5.20 16.81
N THR A 147 -4.37 4.18 17.04
CA THR A 147 -2.92 4.18 16.90
C THR A 147 -2.37 4.11 15.46
N ILE A 148 -3.16 3.73 14.44
CA ILE A 148 -2.60 3.51 13.09
C ILE A 148 -2.74 4.76 12.20
N LEU A 149 -3.47 5.80 12.59
CA LEU A 149 -3.55 7.01 11.77
C LEU A 149 -2.21 7.79 11.77
N LEU A 150 -1.83 8.34 10.61
CA LEU A 150 -0.77 9.33 10.55
C LEU A 150 -1.31 10.65 11.12
N GLU A 151 -1.42 10.72 12.44
CA GLU A 151 -1.79 11.94 13.13
C GLU A 151 -0.66 12.95 12.99
N VAL A 152 -0.80 13.89 12.05
CA VAL A 152 0.13 15.03 11.88
C VAL A 152 0.30 15.78 13.22
N THR A 153 -0.74 15.81 14.05
CA THR A 153 -0.74 16.27 15.44
C THR A 153 0.22 15.50 16.35
N HIS A 154 0.30 14.17 16.26
CA HIS A 154 1.25 13.36 17.03
C HIS A 154 2.67 13.51 16.52
N LEU A 155 2.85 13.54 15.20
CA LEU A 155 4.14 13.81 14.58
C LEU A 155 4.71 15.18 15.00
N LYS A 156 3.89 16.24 15.06
CA LYS A 156 4.30 17.56 15.55
C LYS A 156 4.73 17.57 17.02
N ARG A 157 4.20 16.66 17.85
CA ARG A 157 4.62 16.49 19.25
C ARG A 157 5.98 15.78 19.37
N ARG A 158 6.50 15.21 18.28
CA ARG A 158 7.75 14.44 18.21
C ARG A 158 8.69 15.04 17.14
N PRO A 159 9.31 16.19 17.41
CA PRO A 159 10.22 16.85 16.46
C PRO A 159 11.43 15.97 16.10
N ASP A 160 11.82 15.04 16.97
CA ASP A 160 12.83 14.01 16.75
C ASP A 160 12.49 13.10 15.56
N TRP A 161 11.20 12.81 15.34
CA TRP A 161 10.75 11.97 14.23
C TRP A 161 10.86 12.71 12.91
N LYS A 162 10.49 14.00 12.88
CA LYS A 162 10.70 14.84 11.70
C LYS A 162 12.18 14.97 11.37
N GLN A 163 13.02 15.20 12.38
CA GLN A 163 14.47 15.27 12.18
C GLN A 163 15.03 13.97 11.57
N THR A 164 14.53 12.81 12.00
CA THR A 164 14.92 11.52 11.43
C THR A 164 14.51 11.41 9.97
N LEU A 165 13.29 11.83 9.62
CA LEU A 165 12.80 11.83 8.25
C LEU A 165 13.59 12.80 7.35
N ASP A 166 13.92 13.98 7.86
CA ASP A 166 14.71 15.00 7.15
C ASP A 166 16.16 14.51 6.91
N GLU A 167 16.74 13.77 7.86
CA GLU A 167 18.06 13.14 7.67
C GLU A 167 18.01 12.02 6.62
N VAL A 168 16.95 11.20 6.59
CA VAL A 168 16.74 10.19 5.54
C VAL A 168 16.59 10.87 4.18
N ARG A 169 15.79 11.93 4.10
CA ARG A 169 15.63 12.76 2.89
C ARG A 169 16.96 13.26 2.39
N ARG A 170 17.74 13.92 3.26
CA ARG A 170 19.05 14.48 2.92
C ARG A 170 19.96 13.42 2.31
N ARG A 171 20.01 12.22 2.92
CA ARG A 171 20.80 11.10 2.39
C ARG A 171 20.29 10.59 1.05
N ILE A 172 18.98 10.57 0.83
CA ILE A 172 18.40 10.15 -0.45
C ILE A 172 18.74 11.20 -1.52
N GLU A 173 18.56 12.49 -1.25
CA GLU A 173 18.86 13.57 -2.19
C GLU A 173 20.34 13.67 -2.55
N GLU A 174 21.24 13.42 -1.58
CA GLU A 174 22.69 13.37 -1.82
C GLU A 174 23.10 12.21 -2.73
N ASN A 175 22.34 11.10 -2.74
CA ASN A 175 22.70 9.88 -3.44
C ASN A 175 21.80 9.56 -4.65
N SER A 176 20.71 10.32 -4.87
CA SER A 176 19.69 10.02 -5.88
C SER A 176 19.53 11.16 -6.87
N PRO A 177 19.81 10.94 -8.17
CA PRO A 177 19.54 11.92 -9.21
C PRO A 177 18.05 12.02 -9.59
N PHE A 178 17.18 11.20 -8.98
CA PHE A 178 15.79 11.04 -9.43
C PHE A 178 14.86 12.09 -8.81
N ARG A 179 14.20 12.87 -9.68
CA ARG A 179 13.20 13.88 -9.30
C ARG A 179 12.00 13.33 -8.51
N LEU A 180 11.72 12.02 -8.60
CA LEU A 180 10.56 11.39 -7.96
C LEU A 180 10.62 11.46 -6.43
N ALA A 181 11.80 11.25 -5.83
CA ALA A 181 11.96 11.36 -4.38
C ALA A 181 11.63 12.78 -3.89
N GLY A 182 12.09 13.81 -4.62
CA GLY A 182 11.80 15.20 -4.29
C GLY A 182 10.31 15.54 -4.34
N ILE A 183 9.56 14.96 -5.28
CA ILE A 183 8.10 15.17 -5.36
C ILE A 183 7.40 14.47 -4.18
N ALA A 184 7.78 13.24 -3.84
CA ALA A 184 7.22 12.53 -2.68
C ALA A 184 7.50 13.29 -1.36
N PHE A 185 8.72 13.81 -1.18
CA PHE A 185 9.06 14.63 -0.02
C PHE A 185 8.31 15.97 0.03
N LYS A 186 8.09 16.60 -1.13
CA LYS A 186 7.25 17.81 -1.21
C LYS A 186 5.83 17.51 -0.75
N LEU A 187 5.22 16.42 -1.22
CA LEU A 187 3.87 16.02 -0.80
C LEU A 187 3.80 15.74 0.72
N LEU A 188 4.86 15.17 1.30
CA LEU A 188 4.96 15.00 2.76
C LEU A 188 5.10 16.33 3.51
N ASP A 189 5.80 17.31 2.95
CA ASP A 189 5.88 18.65 3.53
C ASP A 189 4.55 19.39 3.45
N ASP A 190 3.85 19.28 2.32
CA ASP A 190 2.51 19.84 2.13
C ASP A 190 1.53 19.23 3.15
N ALA A 191 1.60 17.91 3.37
CA ALA A 191 0.85 17.22 4.42
C ALA A 191 1.19 17.74 5.82
N TRP A 192 2.46 17.98 6.09
CA TRP A 192 2.93 18.49 7.38
C TRP A 192 2.44 19.92 7.67
N LEU A 193 2.47 20.78 6.65
CA LEU A 193 2.08 22.19 6.72
C LEU A 193 0.56 22.36 6.78
N GLY A 194 -0.20 21.50 6.10
CA GLY A 194 -1.67 21.59 6.02
C GLY A 194 -2.39 21.42 7.36
N GLU A 195 -1.71 20.93 8.40
CA GLU A 195 -2.20 20.66 9.77
C GLU A 195 -3.43 19.74 9.88
N SER A 196 -3.97 19.29 8.75
CA SER A 196 -5.11 18.40 8.68
C SER A 196 -4.65 16.94 8.72
N SER A 197 -5.25 16.15 9.61
CA SER A 197 -5.15 14.68 9.59
C SER A 197 -5.78 14.06 8.34
N ASP A 198 -6.55 14.85 7.57
CA ASP A 198 -7.25 14.43 6.36
C ASP A 198 -6.52 14.86 5.09
N PHE A 199 -5.24 15.21 5.16
CA PHE A 199 -4.46 15.51 3.96
C PHE A 199 -4.47 14.31 3.00
N ASP A 200 -5.03 14.54 1.81
CA ASP A 200 -5.13 13.52 0.78
C ASP A 200 -3.95 13.62 -0.19
N ILE A 201 -2.94 12.78 0.07
CA ILE A 201 -1.74 12.74 -0.77
C ILE A 201 -2.01 12.27 -2.21
N GLU A 202 -3.09 11.53 -2.47
CA GLU A 202 -3.45 11.10 -3.84
C GLU A 202 -4.04 12.27 -4.62
N ASP A 203 -4.96 13.00 -4.01
CA ASP A 203 -5.55 14.21 -4.60
C ASP A 203 -4.45 15.25 -4.85
N ALA A 204 -3.56 15.48 -3.88
CA ALA A 204 -2.45 16.40 -4.03
C ALA A 204 -1.49 16.00 -5.17
N ALA A 205 -1.19 14.70 -5.34
CA ALA A 205 -0.42 14.20 -6.47
C ALA A 205 -1.15 14.39 -7.81
N ARG A 206 -2.47 14.17 -7.85
CA ARG A 206 -3.30 14.42 -9.05
C ARG A 206 -3.35 15.89 -9.42
N GLU A 207 -3.48 16.80 -8.46
CA GLU A 207 -3.52 18.25 -8.69
C GLU A 207 -2.24 18.80 -9.32
N ILE A 208 -1.08 18.25 -8.94
CA ILE A 208 0.20 18.62 -9.56
C ILE A 208 0.49 17.84 -10.85
N GLY A 209 -0.43 16.98 -11.29
CA GLY A 209 -0.38 16.26 -12.56
C GLY A 209 0.66 15.14 -12.62
N VAL A 210 0.96 14.49 -11.50
CA VAL A 210 1.98 13.43 -11.42
C VAL A 210 1.40 12.09 -11.00
N GLU A 211 1.93 11.02 -11.59
CA GLU A 211 1.76 9.64 -11.11
C GLU A 211 3.13 9.12 -10.67
N ILE A 212 3.25 8.71 -9.40
CA ILE A 212 4.53 8.32 -8.80
C ILE A 212 4.46 6.85 -8.40
N ALA A 213 5.20 6.00 -9.11
CA ALA A 213 5.45 4.63 -8.66
C ALA A 213 6.34 4.65 -7.42
N LEU A 214 5.94 3.92 -6.38
CA LEU A 214 6.62 3.87 -5.08
C LEU A 214 7.72 2.80 -4.99
N LEU A 215 8.14 2.24 -6.14
CA LEU A 215 9.09 1.12 -6.28
C LEU A 215 10.43 1.58 -6.86
#